data_AF-A0A523VD00-F1
#
_entry.id   AF-A0A523VD00-F1
#
_cell.length_a   1.000
_cell.length_b   1.000
_cell.length_c   1.000
_cell.angle_alpha   90.00
_cell.angle_beta   90.00
_cell.angle_gamma   90.00
#
_symmetry.space_group_name_H-M   'P 1'
#
loop_
_entity.id
_entity.type
_entity.pdbx_description
1 polymer ?
#
loop_
_entity_poly.entity_id
_entity_poly.type
_entity_poly.pdbx_seq_one_letter_code
_entity_poly.pdbx_strand_id
1 'polypeptide(L)'
;MATRRPQAPTQSASGAARGRTMTLGNEARVAGTDREGGQGCLREVAWLGAGLVLPCGSLTFYRRAARRKVGLAVLFFALFALLVSTLATAGVAGALLSTSSDVRQAFESGEVPVIVIEDGVARVDADGPIVLLDERGMIIVIDVTGEYEALDPSTHEQGFLLTRTSLHVMNDDGRYQEISLSDLHQMLGRNPIVIDGDSVAGAWTTFSAVFTVLVFGASLAWNGLVDLAYLAVLALVIWGLVSLFRSNTGFGSILTTGLYALVPATYLHYLFGLVGIRFLTLQTLLLLPIWAAALAVVLMEPSGGLLRGERPMRLWRALIGLPALIVLCLDLIGVLPHRAVVAWAAAAVSLIAFIAAGLLTAGTLTMSGGGTDVTAGPAPAA
;
A
#
# COMPACT_ATOMS: atom_id res chain seq x y z
N MET A 1 46.34 14.03 52.50
CA MET A 1 47.78 14.26 52.20
C MET A 1 48.50 12.92 52.33
N ALA A 2 48.69 12.20 51.23
CA ALA A 2 49.59 11.05 51.11
C ALA A 2 49.60 10.59 49.65
N THR A 3 50.65 11.03 48.94
CA THR A 3 51.02 10.72 47.57
C THR A 3 51.56 9.30 47.44
N ARG A 4 51.02 8.50 46.50
CA ARG A 4 51.70 7.34 45.91
C ARG A 4 51.40 7.24 44.41
N ARG A 5 52.31 7.80 43.61
CA ARG A 5 52.80 7.22 42.33
C ARG A 5 53.92 6.20 42.70
N PRO A 6 54.52 5.41 41.77
CA PRO A 6 54.18 5.05 40.38
C PRO A 6 54.28 3.51 40.15
N GLN A 7 53.99 3.02 38.94
CA GLN A 7 54.91 2.14 38.20
C GLN A 7 54.42 1.91 36.77
N ALA A 8 55.30 2.20 35.81
CA ALA A 8 55.14 1.95 34.40
C ALA A 8 55.50 0.48 34.08
N PRO A 9 54.79 -0.19 33.16
CA PRO A 9 55.27 -1.43 32.60
C PRO A 9 56.19 -1.19 31.38
N THR A 10 57.37 -1.75 31.54
CA THR A 10 58.47 -1.99 30.63
C THR A 10 58.01 -2.49 29.25
N GLN A 11 58.41 -1.78 28.19
CA GLN A 11 58.34 -2.26 26.82
C GLN A 11 59.43 -3.33 26.61
N SER A 12 59.03 -4.58 26.41
CA SER A 12 59.91 -5.64 25.92
C SER A 12 59.79 -5.72 24.40
N ALA A 13 60.80 -5.18 23.72
CA ALA A 13 61.06 -5.45 22.32
C ALA A 13 61.49 -6.92 22.15
N SER A 14 60.72 -7.69 21.38
CA SER A 14 61.15 -8.98 20.85
C SER A 14 60.87 -9.00 19.36
N GLY A 15 61.95 -8.92 18.60
CA GLY A 15 61.95 -9.04 17.16
C GLY A 15 61.47 -10.42 16.71
N ALA A 16 60.63 -10.42 15.68
CA ALA A 16 60.49 -11.54 14.77
C ALA A 16 60.47 -10.96 13.36
N ALA A 17 61.66 -10.89 12.77
CA ALA A 17 61.87 -10.63 11.36
C ALA A 17 61.16 -11.75 10.57
N ARG A 18 59.98 -11.45 10.01
CA ARG A 18 59.33 -12.32 9.03
C ARG A 18 59.67 -11.81 7.64
N GLY A 19 60.39 -12.65 6.91
CA GLY A 19 60.83 -12.42 5.55
C GLY A 19 59.69 -11.93 4.66
N ARG A 20 59.90 -10.75 4.10
CA ARG A 20 59.05 -10.14 3.09
C ARG A 20 59.54 -10.66 1.74
N THR A 21 59.04 -11.82 1.30
CA THR A 21 59.19 -12.28 -0.07
C THR A 21 58.46 -11.30 -0.98
N MET A 22 59.22 -10.43 -1.63
CA MET A 22 58.78 -9.63 -2.77
C MET A 22 58.51 -10.59 -3.94
N THR A 23 57.29 -11.12 -4.03
CA THR A 23 56.78 -11.63 -5.29
C THR A 23 56.36 -10.43 -6.12
N LEU A 24 57.28 -9.96 -6.97
CA LEU A 24 56.98 -9.18 -8.18
C LEU A 24 56.20 -10.10 -9.14
N GLY A 25 54.91 -10.27 -8.85
CA GLY A 25 53.99 -11.06 -9.65
C GLY A 25 53.07 -10.13 -10.43
N ASN A 26 53.36 -9.98 -11.72
CA ASN A 26 52.43 -9.64 -12.78
C ASN A 26 51.32 -8.63 -12.45
N GLU A 27 51.66 -7.34 -12.53
CA GLU A 27 50.69 -6.31 -12.92
C GLU A 27 50.39 -6.41 -14.42
N ALA A 28 49.89 -7.55 -14.88
CA ALA A 28 49.09 -7.59 -16.08
C ALA A 28 47.72 -7.01 -15.70
N ARG A 29 47.62 -5.68 -15.74
CA ARG A 29 46.35 -4.94 -15.83
C ARG A 29 45.60 -5.44 -17.06
N VAL A 30 44.90 -6.55 -16.91
CA VAL A 30 43.75 -6.87 -17.74
C VAL A 30 42.72 -5.82 -17.39
N ALA A 31 42.71 -4.75 -18.17
CA ALA A 31 41.62 -3.79 -18.27
C ALA A 31 40.38 -4.52 -18.80
N GLY A 32 39.77 -5.33 -17.93
CA GLY A 32 38.54 -6.07 -18.13
C GLY A 32 37.45 -5.54 -17.21
N THR A 33 37.24 -4.23 -17.24
CA THR A 33 36.20 -3.50 -16.49
C THR A 33 35.76 -2.41 -17.48
N ASP A 34 34.62 -2.48 -18.16
CA ASP A 34 33.34 -2.03 -17.60
C ASP A 34 32.17 -2.38 -18.56
N ARG A 35 31.81 -3.67 -18.69
CA ARG A 35 30.53 -4.08 -19.29
C ARG A 35 29.54 -4.68 -18.28
N GLU A 36 29.78 -4.49 -16.98
CA GLU A 36 28.84 -4.86 -15.91
C GLU A 36 27.83 -3.75 -15.56
N GLY A 37 28.02 -2.52 -16.07
CA GLY A 37 27.15 -1.38 -15.73
C GLY A 37 25.68 -1.54 -16.13
N GLY A 38 25.39 -2.25 -17.22
CA GLY A 38 24.02 -2.43 -17.73
C GLY A 38 23.20 -3.49 -17.00
N GLN A 39 23.84 -4.55 -16.48
CA GLN A 39 23.13 -5.65 -15.82
C GLN A 39 22.69 -5.30 -14.39
N GLY A 40 23.34 -4.31 -13.76
CA GLY A 40 23.00 -3.84 -12.42
C GLY A 40 21.59 -3.27 -12.32
N CYS A 41 21.23 -2.34 -13.22
CA CYS A 41 19.94 -1.64 -13.15
C CYS A 41 18.74 -2.59 -13.31
N LEU A 42 18.76 -3.44 -14.34
CA LEU A 42 17.69 -4.42 -14.57
C LEU A 42 17.52 -5.38 -13.40
N ARG A 43 18.62 -5.78 -12.74
CA ARG A 43 18.58 -6.65 -11.57
C ARG A 43 17.96 -5.97 -10.35
N GLU A 44 18.20 -4.68 -10.16
CA GLU A 44 17.56 -3.90 -9.09
C GLU A 44 16.06 -3.71 -9.36
N VAL A 45 15.67 -3.36 -10.58
CA VAL A 45 14.25 -3.24 -10.97
C VAL A 45 13.53 -4.59 -10.80
N ALA A 46 14.14 -5.68 -11.27
CA ALA A 46 13.62 -7.03 -11.07
C ALA A 46 13.47 -7.40 -9.59
N TRP A 47 14.40 -6.95 -8.74
CA TRP A 47 14.33 -7.15 -7.30
C TRP A 47 13.16 -6.38 -6.67
N LEU A 48 12.97 -5.12 -7.05
CA LEU A 48 11.85 -4.29 -6.58
C LEU A 48 10.51 -4.93 -6.96
N GLY A 49 10.34 -5.36 -8.21
CA GLY A 49 9.14 -6.07 -8.65
C GLY A 49 8.94 -7.41 -7.91
N ALA A 50 10.01 -8.18 -7.70
CA ALA A 50 9.94 -9.42 -6.93
C ALA A 50 9.57 -9.19 -5.46
N GLY A 51 9.89 -8.01 -4.91
CA GLY A 51 9.51 -7.58 -3.56
C GLY A 51 8.00 -7.45 -3.35
N LEU A 52 7.21 -7.28 -4.40
CA LEU A 52 5.74 -7.23 -4.30
C LEU A 52 5.12 -8.62 -4.09
N VAL A 53 5.85 -9.68 -4.39
CA VAL A 53 5.30 -11.05 -4.48
C VAL A 53 6.04 -12.04 -3.60
N LEU A 54 7.37 -12.11 -3.70
CA LEU A 54 8.17 -13.13 -3.02
C LEU A 54 8.06 -13.11 -1.48
N PRO A 55 7.88 -11.96 -0.79
CA PRO A 55 7.66 -11.96 0.65
C PRO A 55 6.47 -12.81 1.12
N CYS A 56 5.48 -13.05 0.25
CA CYS A 56 4.27 -13.81 0.58
C CYS A 56 4.51 -15.33 0.64
N GLY A 57 5.53 -15.85 -0.04
CA GLY A 57 5.72 -17.29 -0.23
C GLY A 57 7.15 -17.79 -0.07
N SER A 58 8.12 -16.90 0.21
CA SER A 58 9.54 -17.26 0.24
C SER A 58 10.25 -16.71 1.46
N LEU A 59 10.40 -17.53 2.50
CA LEU A 59 11.18 -17.16 3.69
C LEU A 59 12.66 -16.86 3.39
N THR A 60 13.25 -17.56 2.40
CA THR A 60 14.61 -17.29 1.94
C THR A 60 14.76 -15.91 1.28
N PHE A 61 13.65 -15.25 0.91
CA PHE A 61 13.68 -13.88 0.44
C PHE A 61 14.11 -12.89 1.51
N TYR A 62 13.54 -12.99 2.70
CA TYR A 62 13.88 -12.10 3.81
C TYR A 62 15.36 -12.18 4.16
N ARG A 63 15.96 -13.36 4.14
CA ARG A 63 17.40 -13.55 4.37
C ARG A 63 18.28 -12.77 3.38
N ARG A 64 17.88 -12.72 2.11
CA ARG A 64 18.60 -11.96 1.09
C ARG A 64 18.31 -10.46 1.19
N ALA A 65 17.05 -10.10 1.42
CA ALA A 65 16.63 -8.73 1.62
C ALA A 65 17.38 -8.08 2.78
N ALA A 66 17.49 -8.79 3.90
CA ALA A 66 18.19 -8.39 5.12
C ALA A 66 19.68 -8.08 4.95
N ARG A 67 20.31 -8.55 3.86
CA ARG A 67 21.72 -8.27 3.49
C ARG A 67 21.87 -7.11 2.50
N ARG A 68 20.77 -6.61 1.93
CA ARG A 68 20.80 -5.49 0.98
C ARG A 68 20.90 -4.15 1.71
N LYS A 69 21.24 -3.11 0.95
CA LYS A 69 21.31 -1.74 1.45
C LYS A 69 19.91 -1.28 1.91
N VAL A 70 19.84 -0.71 3.11
CA VAL A 70 18.58 -0.17 3.69
C VAL A 70 17.91 0.82 2.73
N GLY A 71 18.69 1.68 2.06
CA GLY A 71 18.15 2.65 1.10
C GLY A 71 17.34 2.01 -0.05
N LEU A 72 17.70 0.81 -0.51
CA LEU A 72 16.92 0.09 -1.53
C LEU A 72 15.59 -0.41 -0.97
N ALA A 73 15.56 -0.85 0.29
CA ALA A 73 14.34 -1.29 0.96
C ALA A 73 13.39 -0.10 1.22
N VAL A 74 13.93 1.07 1.60
CA VAL A 74 13.15 2.30 1.74
C VAL A 74 12.59 2.76 0.40
N LEU A 75 13.39 2.72 -0.68
CA LEU A 75 12.92 3.02 -2.03
C LEU A 75 11.79 2.06 -2.47
N PHE A 76 11.98 0.75 -2.22
CA PHE A 76 10.93 -0.25 -2.46
C PHE A 76 9.65 0.09 -1.72
N PHE A 77 9.76 0.40 -0.43
CA PHE A 77 8.62 0.75 0.41
C PHE A 77 7.91 2.01 -0.10
N ALA A 78 8.64 3.04 -0.51
CA ALA A 78 8.04 4.24 -1.10
C ALA A 78 7.26 3.94 -2.40
N LEU A 79 7.79 3.06 -3.26
CA LEU A 79 7.08 2.61 -4.46
C LEU A 79 5.84 1.76 -4.12
N PHE A 80 5.94 0.91 -3.10
CA PHE A 80 4.82 0.11 -2.60
C PHE A 80 3.71 1.01 -2.04
N ALA A 81 4.06 2.00 -1.22
CA ALA A 81 3.12 2.99 -0.69
C ALA A 81 2.44 3.79 -1.81
N LEU A 82 3.21 4.24 -2.81
CA LEU A 82 2.67 4.91 -3.99
C LEU A 82 1.65 4.04 -4.73
N LEU A 83 1.97 2.76 -4.95
CA LEU A 83 1.07 1.80 -5.60
C LEU A 83 -0.22 1.61 -4.80
N VAL A 84 -0.13 1.35 -3.49
CA VAL A 84 -1.30 1.17 -2.61
C VAL A 84 -2.17 2.42 -2.60
N SER A 85 -1.57 3.61 -2.47
CA SER A 85 -2.32 4.86 -2.49
C SER A 85 -2.99 5.12 -3.83
N THR A 86 -2.33 4.82 -4.95
CA THR A 86 -2.90 4.97 -6.29
C THR A 86 -4.12 4.07 -6.47
N LEU A 87 -4.03 2.80 -6.06
CA LEU A 87 -5.14 1.85 -6.17
C LEU A 87 -6.31 2.23 -5.26
N ALA A 88 -6.03 2.62 -4.01
CA ALA A 88 -7.06 3.08 -3.08
C ALA A 88 -7.78 4.34 -3.61
N THR A 89 -7.04 5.31 -4.13
CA THR A 89 -7.60 6.52 -4.75
C THR A 89 -8.38 6.20 -6.01
N ALA A 90 -7.93 5.27 -6.86
CA ALA A 90 -8.65 4.89 -8.07
C ALA A 90 -10.06 4.33 -7.75
N GLY A 91 -10.19 3.53 -6.68
CA GLY A 91 -11.49 3.06 -6.22
C GLY A 91 -12.42 4.20 -5.78
N VAL A 92 -11.90 5.19 -5.03
CA VAL A 92 -12.66 6.38 -4.61
C VAL A 92 -13.06 7.23 -5.82
N ALA A 93 -12.12 7.47 -6.74
CA ALA A 93 -12.38 8.25 -7.95
C ALA A 93 -13.45 7.59 -8.83
N GLY A 94 -13.40 6.26 -8.99
CA GLY A 94 -14.41 5.50 -9.71
C GLY A 94 -15.81 5.66 -9.12
N ALA A 95 -15.94 5.60 -7.79
CA ALA A 95 -17.21 5.79 -7.10
C ALA A 95 -17.77 7.23 -7.25
N LEU A 96 -16.89 8.25 -7.20
CA LEU A 96 -17.30 9.64 -7.39
C LEU A 96 -17.73 9.93 -8.84
N LEU A 97 -17.03 9.34 -9.81
CA LEU A 97 -17.35 9.49 -11.23
C LEU A 97 -18.68 8.81 -11.59
N SER A 98 -19.01 7.66 -10.99
CA SER A 98 -20.33 7.04 -11.19
C SER A 98 -21.48 7.91 -10.67
N THR A 99 -21.28 8.63 -9.55
CA THR A 99 -22.30 9.59 -9.10
C THR A 99 -22.54 10.72 -10.11
N SER A 100 -21.51 11.12 -10.87
CA SER A 100 -21.69 12.12 -11.93
C SER A 100 -22.60 11.64 -13.06
N SER A 101 -22.52 10.36 -13.44
CA SER A 101 -23.40 9.81 -14.46
C SER A 101 -24.83 9.69 -13.95
N ASP A 102 -25.00 9.30 -12.68
CA ASP A 102 -26.32 9.14 -12.07
C ASP A 102 -27.04 10.49 -11.96
N VAL A 103 -26.32 11.56 -11.57
CA VAL A 103 -26.86 12.92 -11.55
C VAL A 103 -27.31 13.34 -12.94
N ARG A 104 -26.45 13.18 -13.96
CA ARG A 104 -26.79 13.55 -15.33
C ARG A 104 -28.03 12.79 -15.82
N GLN A 105 -28.09 11.49 -15.54
CA GLN A 105 -29.22 10.64 -15.89
C GLN A 105 -30.52 11.10 -15.21
N ALA A 106 -30.47 11.52 -13.94
CA ALA A 106 -31.64 12.01 -13.21
C ALA A 106 -32.20 13.33 -13.79
N PHE A 107 -31.33 14.22 -14.31
CA PHE A 107 -31.77 15.40 -15.05
C PHE A 107 -32.33 15.03 -16.44
N GLU A 108 -31.69 14.09 -17.14
CA GLU A 108 -32.13 13.63 -18.47
C GLU A 108 -33.46 12.84 -18.42
N SER A 109 -33.73 12.11 -17.32
CA SER A 109 -34.99 11.40 -17.11
C SER A 109 -36.14 12.29 -16.65
N GLY A 110 -35.86 13.55 -16.31
CA GLY A 110 -36.84 14.49 -15.76
C GLY A 110 -37.19 14.26 -14.29
N GLU A 111 -36.44 13.39 -13.58
CA GLU A 111 -36.58 13.22 -12.13
C GLU A 111 -36.16 14.48 -11.37
N VAL A 112 -35.16 15.19 -11.89
CA VAL A 112 -34.73 16.50 -11.38
C VAL A 112 -34.99 17.55 -12.45
N PRO A 113 -35.86 18.54 -12.19
CA PRO A 113 -36.16 19.58 -13.17
C PRO A 113 -35.00 20.58 -13.28
N VAL A 114 -34.94 21.29 -14.40
CA VAL A 114 -34.03 22.44 -14.53
C VAL A 114 -34.55 23.58 -13.66
N ILE A 115 -33.67 24.16 -12.84
CA ILE A 115 -34.00 25.27 -11.96
C ILE A 115 -33.32 26.53 -12.51
N VAL A 116 -34.09 27.57 -12.79
CA VAL A 116 -33.57 28.86 -13.26
C VAL A 116 -33.84 29.90 -12.18
N ILE A 117 -32.78 30.49 -11.62
CA ILE A 117 -32.87 31.56 -10.64
C ILE A 117 -32.48 32.87 -11.32
N GLU A 118 -33.45 33.74 -11.54
CA GLU A 118 -33.31 35.03 -12.24
C GLU A 118 -33.90 36.14 -11.36
N ASP A 119 -33.14 37.21 -11.16
CA ASP A 119 -33.55 38.38 -10.33
C ASP A 119 -34.12 38.02 -8.94
N GLY A 120 -33.45 37.11 -8.21
CA GLY A 120 -33.89 36.61 -6.90
C GLY A 120 -35.12 35.69 -6.93
N VAL A 121 -35.57 35.24 -8.11
CA VAL A 121 -36.75 34.38 -8.27
C VAL A 121 -36.36 33.05 -8.92
N ALA A 122 -36.60 31.94 -8.21
CA ALA A 122 -36.49 30.60 -8.76
C ALA A 122 -37.72 30.26 -9.62
N ARG A 123 -37.46 29.67 -10.79
CA ARG A 123 -38.44 29.09 -11.71
C ARG A 123 -38.07 27.64 -11.99
N VAL A 124 -39.08 26.78 -11.99
CA VAL A 124 -38.96 25.34 -12.22
C VAL A 124 -40.08 24.95 -13.17
N ASP A 125 -39.78 24.11 -14.16
CA ASP A 125 -40.78 23.57 -15.08
C ASP A 125 -41.47 22.36 -14.44
N ALA A 126 -42.37 22.64 -13.49
CA ALA A 126 -43.13 21.63 -12.76
C ALA A 126 -44.48 22.19 -12.30
N ASP A 127 -45.51 21.34 -12.32
CA ASP A 127 -46.88 21.73 -11.94
C ASP A 127 -47.11 21.83 -10.42
N GLY A 128 -46.17 21.35 -9.61
CA GLY A 128 -46.29 21.27 -8.14
C GLY A 128 -44.94 21.09 -7.44
N PRO A 129 -44.94 20.95 -6.10
CA PRO A 129 -43.71 20.73 -5.34
C PRO A 129 -43.05 19.40 -5.73
N ILE A 130 -41.73 19.41 -5.85
CA ILE A 130 -40.92 18.22 -6.16
C ILE A 130 -40.14 17.82 -4.92
N VAL A 131 -40.44 16.63 -4.42
CA VAL A 131 -39.72 16.01 -3.30
C VAL A 131 -38.70 15.04 -3.87
N LEU A 132 -37.42 15.43 -3.83
CA LEU A 132 -36.31 14.63 -4.37
C LEU A 132 -35.87 13.52 -3.41
N LEU A 133 -35.97 13.79 -2.10
CA LEU A 133 -35.61 12.85 -1.05
C LEU A 133 -36.52 13.07 0.15
N ASP A 134 -37.08 12.00 0.69
CA ASP A 134 -37.85 11.98 1.93
C ASP A 134 -37.50 10.71 2.72
N GLU A 135 -36.35 10.74 3.36
CA GLU A 135 -35.88 9.68 4.23
C GLU A 135 -35.89 10.13 5.70
N ARG A 136 -35.96 9.17 6.63
CA ARG A 136 -35.87 9.48 8.06
C ARG A 136 -34.55 10.19 8.36
N GLY A 137 -34.64 11.49 8.59
CA GLY A 137 -33.50 12.35 8.88
C GLY A 137 -33.16 13.33 7.77
N MET A 138 -33.59 13.16 6.51
CA MET A 138 -33.25 14.09 5.42
C MET A 138 -34.41 14.32 4.47
N ILE A 139 -34.71 15.59 4.19
CA ILE A 139 -35.68 15.99 3.17
C ILE A 139 -35.08 16.98 2.17
N ILE A 140 -35.37 16.80 0.88
CA ILE A 140 -34.98 17.73 -0.19
C ILE A 140 -36.23 18.06 -1.00
N VAL A 141 -36.70 19.31 -0.89
CA VAL A 141 -37.90 19.79 -1.57
C VAL A 141 -37.56 21.00 -2.44
N ILE A 142 -38.12 21.02 -3.64
CA ILE A 142 -38.14 22.19 -4.52
C ILE A 142 -39.59 22.59 -4.68
N ASP A 143 -39.96 23.76 -4.15
CA ASP A 143 -41.33 24.25 -4.21
C ASP A 143 -41.41 25.75 -4.54
N VAL A 144 -41.63 26.06 -5.82
CA VAL A 144 -41.85 27.43 -6.30
C VAL A 144 -43.33 27.86 -6.26
N THR A 145 -44.23 26.97 -5.82
CA THR A 145 -45.68 27.18 -5.73
C THR A 145 -46.09 27.78 -4.37
N GLY A 146 -45.35 27.45 -3.31
CA GLY A 146 -45.57 27.94 -1.94
C GLY A 146 -46.47 27.03 -1.08
N GLU A 147 -46.60 25.75 -1.44
CA GLU A 147 -47.24 24.74 -0.59
C GLU A 147 -46.39 24.41 0.65
N TYR A 148 -45.06 24.46 0.52
CA TYR A 148 -44.06 24.32 1.56
C TYR A 148 -43.47 25.69 1.90
N GLU A 149 -43.81 26.21 3.10
CA GLU A 149 -43.23 27.45 3.62
C GLU A 149 -41.98 27.21 4.48
N ALA A 150 -41.90 26.05 5.13
CA ALA A 150 -40.79 25.68 6.00
C ALA A 150 -40.62 24.16 6.09
N LEU A 151 -39.44 23.73 6.54
CA LEU A 151 -39.16 22.34 6.88
C LEU A 151 -39.60 22.08 8.32
N ASP A 152 -40.24 20.93 8.58
CA ASP A 152 -40.66 20.54 9.92
C ASP A 152 -39.50 19.82 10.66
N PRO A 153 -38.89 20.45 11.69
CA PRO A 153 -37.80 19.83 12.44
C PRO A 153 -38.24 18.65 13.32
N SER A 154 -39.56 18.44 13.48
CA SER A 154 -40.08 17.30 14.24
C SER A 154 -40.09 16.00 13.43
N THR A 155 -40.10 16.09 12.10
CA THR A 155 -40.11 14.94 11.18
C THR A 155 -38.75 14.67 10.55
N HIS A 156 -37.93 15.71 10.36
CA HIS A 156 -36.63 15.60 9.68
C HIS A 156 -35.52 16.26 10.50
N GLU A 157 -34.35 15.63 10.56
CA GLU A 157 -33.19 16.16 11.30
C GLU A 157 -32.42 17.20 10.47
N GLN A 158 -32.39 17.04 9.15
CA GLN A 158 -31.75 17.95 8.20
C GLN A 158 -32.56 18.05 6.91
N GLY A 159 -32.34 19.10 6.13
CA GLY A 159 -32.98 19.20 4.82
C GLY A 159 -32.74 20.51 4.08
N PHE A 160 -33.19 20.51 2.84
CA PHE A 160 -33.13 21.65 1.92
C PHE A 160 -34.52 21.90 1.34
N LEU A 161 -35.00 23.13 1.45
CA LEU A 161 -36.22 23.59 0.78
C LEU A 161 -35.86 24.80 -0.10
N LEU A 162 -35.96 24.63 -1.41
CA LEU A 162 -35.85 25.75 -2.34
C LEU A 162 -37.24 26.30 -2.64
N THR A 163 -37.53 27.50 -2.14
CA THR A 163 -38.77 28.23 -2.45
C THR A 163 -38.58 29.12 -3.68
N ARG A 164 -39.63 29.86 -4.03
CA ARG A 164 -39.57 30.88 -5.09
C ARG A 164 -38.50 31.96 -4.83
N THR A 165 -38.25 32.34 -3.58
CA THR A 165 -37.41 33.52 -3.24
C THR A 165 -36.30 33.23 -2.25
N SER A 166 -36.27 32.06 -1.64
CA SER A 166 -35.30 31.71 -0.61
C SER A 166 -34.90 30.23 -0.66
N LEU A 167 -33.69 29.96 -0.20
CA LEU A 167 -33.20 28.62 0.08
C LEU A 167 -33.19 28.44 1.61
N HIS A 168 -33.96 27.48 2.08
CA HIS A 168 -34.04 27.11 3.48
C HIS A 168 -33.18 25.87 3.71
N VAL A 169 -32.27 25.96 4.68
CA VAL A 169 -31.35 24.89 5.06
C VAL A 169 -31.57 24.55 6.52
N MET A 170 -31.85 23.29 6.80
CA MET A 170 -31.94 22.75 8.15
C MET A 170 -30.76 21.81 8.37
N ASN A 171 -29.93 22.14 9.36
CA ASN A 171 -28.80 21.30 9.78
C ASN A 171 -29.25 20.27 10.82
N ASP A 172 -28.46 19.20 10.95
CA ASP A 172 -28.59 18.12 11.95
C ASP A 172 -28.77 18.59 13.40
N ASP A 173 -28.19 19.75 13.76
CA ASP A 173 -28.39 20.39 15.06
C ASP A 173 -29.78 21.04 15.26
N GLY A 174 -30.70 20.92 14.29
CA GLY A 174 -31.98 21.61 14.25
C GLY A 174 -31.86 23.12 13.95
N ARG A 175 -30.69 23.58 13.50
CA ARG A 175 -30.46 24.98 13.15
C ARG A 175 -31.04 25.26 11.77
N TYR A 176 -32.01 26.16 11.73
CA TYR A 176 -32.67 26.62 10.52
C TYR A 176 -32.02 27.90 9.99
N GLN A 177 -31.66 27.92 8.71
CA GLN A 177 -31.09 29.08 8.03
C GLN A 177 -31.88 29.34 6.75
N GLU A 178 -32.31 30.59 6.57
CA GLU A 178 -32.94 31.04 5.33
C GLU A 178 -31.96 31.97 4.61
N ILE A 179 -31.68 31.67 3.35
CA ILE A 179 -30.80 32.46 2.49
C ILE A 179 -31.67 33.00 1.34
N SER A 180 -31.75 34.32 1.21
CA SER A 180 -32.49 34.91 0.08
C SER A 180 -31.77 34.60 -1.24
N LEU A 181 -32.53 34.32 -2.30
CA LEU A 181 -31.94 34.05 -3.61
C LEU A 181 -31.27 35.30 -4.22
N SER A 182 -31.68 36.49 -3.80
CA SER A 182 -30.99 37.75 -4.11
C SER A 182 -29.58 37.80 -3.51
N ASP A 183 -29.40 37.33 -2.27
CA ASP A 183 -28.07 37.27 -1.65
C ASP A 183 -27.19 36.25 -2.37
N LEU A 184 -27.77 35.11 -2.78
CA LEU A 184 -27.08 34.09 -3.56
C LEU A 184 -26.57 34.64 -4.90
N HIS A 185 -27.38 35.45 -5.60
CA HIS A 185 -26.97 36.17 -6.81
C HIS A 185 -25.79 37.11 -6.55
N GLN A 186 -25.83 37.88 -5.47
CA GLN A 186 -24.74 38.78 -5.09
C GLN A 186 -23.45 38.01 -4.77
N MET A 187 -23.56 36.87 -4.10
CA MET A 187 -22.42 36.04 -3.72
C MET A 187 -21.76 35.36 -4.93
N LEU A 188 -22.55 34.86 -5.88
CA LEU A 188 -22.05 34.15 -7.07
C LEU A 188 -21.68 35.07 -8.24
N GLY A 189 -22.19 36.30 -8.25
CA GLY A 189 -21.92 37.28 -9.32
C GLY A 189 -22.44 36.85 -10.69
N ARG A 190 -23.51 36.05 -10.74
CA ARG A 190 -24.12 35.52 -11.99
C ARG A 190 -25.64 35.68 -11.96
N ASN A 191 -26.23 36.11 -13.08
CA ASN A 191 -27.67 36.19 -13.30
C ASN A 191 -27.95 35.96 -14.81
N PRO A 192 -28.75 34.96 -15.21
CA PRO A 192 -29.41 33.95 -14.38
C PRO A 192 -28.43 32.89 -13.83
N ILE A 193 -28.78 32.26 -12.71
CA ILE A 193 -28.19 30.99 -12.26
C ILE A 193 -29.05 29.87 -12.84
N VAL A 194 -28.48 29.07 -13.73
CA VAL A 194 -29.14 27.88 -14.29
C VAL A 194 -28.54 26.66 -13.59
N ILE A 195 -29.37 25.91 -12.87
CA ILE A 195 -29.02 24.63 -12.27
C ILE A 195 -29.62 23.56 -13.17
N ASP A 196 -28.80 23.11 -14.12
CA ASP A 196 -29.09 22.01 -15.04
C ASP A 196 -28.10 20.85 -14.82
N GLY A 197 -28.38 19.72 -15.48
CA GLY A 197 -27.56 18.53 -15.36
C GLY A 197 -26.09 18.75 -15.74
N ASP A 198 -25.80 19.56 -16.77
CA ASP A 198 -24.43 19.83 -17.20
C ASP A 198 -23.67 20.71 -16.20
N SER A 199 -24.32 21.72 -15.62
CA SER A 199 -23.73 22.59 -14.60
C SER A 199 -23.45 21.84 -13.30
N VAL A 200 -24.41 21.03 -12.85
CA VAL A 200 -24.25 20.21 -11.64
C VAL A 200 -23.20 19.11 -11.87
N ALA A 201 -23.24 18.40 -13.00
CA ALA A 201 -22.24 17.39 -13.32
C ALA A 201 -20.84 17.99 -13.48
N GLY A 202 -20.72 19.19 -14.06
CA GLY A 202 -19.45 19.91 -14.19
C GLY A 202 -18.88 20.33 -12.83
N ALA A 203 -19.73 20.89 -11.96
CA ALA A 203 -19.36 21.23 -10.59
C ALA A 203 -18.93 19.99 -9.80
N TRP A 204 -19.71 18.91 -9.88
CA TRP A 204 -19.41 17.63 -9.22
C TRP A 204 -18.12 17.00 -9.75
N THR A 205 -17.88 17.04 -11.06
CA THR A 205 -16.63 16.54 -11.68
C THR A 205 -15.42 17.31 -11.16
N THR A 206 -15.53 18.65 -11.09
CA THR A 206 -14.46 19.52 -10.59
C THR A 206 -14.18 19.23 -9.12
N PHE A 207 -15.22 19.15 -8.30
CA PHE A 207 -15.13 18.79 -6.89
C PHE A 207 -14.48 17.41 -6.71
N SER A 208 -14.96 16.40 -7.45
CA SER A 208 -14.46 15.03 -7.39
C SER A 208 -12.98 14.94 -7.78
N ALA A 209 -12.54 15.70 -8.79
CA ALA A 209 -11.14 15.76 -9.19
C ALA A 209 -10.25 16.35 -8.08
N VAL A 210 -10.64 17.50 -7.52
CA VAL A 210 -9.90 18.14 -6.41
C VAL A 210 -9.86 17.23 -5.19
N PHE A 211 -11.00 16.66 -4.80
CA PHE A 211 -11.12 15.74 -3.68
C PHE A 211 -10.26 14.49 -3.88
N THR A 212 -10.25 13.91 -5.09
CA THR A 212 -9.41 12.76 -5.44
C THR A 212 -7.93 13.05 -5.25
N VAL A 213 -7.44 14.23 -5.67
CA VAL A 213 -6.05 14.65 -5.48
C VAL A 213 -5.71 14.80 -3.99
N LEU A 214 -6.63 15.39 -3.20
CA LEU A 214 -6.45 15.52 -1.75
C LEU A 214 -6.40 14.16 -1.05
N VAL A 215 -7.33 13.26 -1.39
CA VAL A 215 -7.36 11.87 -0.87
C VAL A 215 -6.09 11.12 -1.26
N PHE A 216 -5.60 11.29 -2.49
CA PHE A 216 -4.33 10.70 -2.93
C PHE A 216 -3.15 11.20 -2.09
N GLY A 217 -3.04 12.52 -1.90
CA GLY A 217 -1.98 13.12 -1.10
C GLY A 217 -2.01 12.66 0.36
N ALA A 218 -3.20 12.64 0.97
CA ALA A 218 -3.40 12.15 2.33
C ALA A 218 -3.07 10.66 2.46
N SER A 219 -3.54 9.84 1.52
CA SER A 219 -3.26 8.40 1.48
C SER A 219 -1.77 8.13 1.31
N LEU A 220 -1.08 8.86 0.41
CA LEU A 220 0.36 8.71 0.18
C LEU A 220 1.18 9.12 1.41
N ALA A 221 0.80 10.22 2.07
CA ALA A 221 1.44 10.65 3.30
C ALA A 221 1.24 9.62 4.43
N TRP A 222 0.05 9.04 4.53
CA TRP A 222 -0.26 8.01 5.53
C TRP A 222 0.52 6.71 5.27
N ASN A 223 0.31 6.08 4.11
CA ASN A 223 0.95 4.80 3.75
C ASN A 223 2.46 4.93 3.55
N GLY A 224 2.97 6.15 3.29
CA GLY A 224 4.39 6.43 3.14
C GLY A 224 5.05 6.85 4.45
N LEU A 225 4.71 8.02 4.98
CA LEU A 225 5.43 8.61 6.12
C LEU A 225 5.01 7.98 7.45
N VAL A 226 3.71 7.83 7.70
CA VAL A 226 3.20 7.32 8.98
C VAL A 226 3.57 5.85 9.14
N ASP A 227 3.34 5.03 8.13
CA ASP A 227 3.70 3.60 8.15
C ASP A 227 5.22 3.38 8.26
N LEU A 228 6.05 4.19 7.58
CA LEU A 228 7.50 4.09 7.71
C LEU A 228 7.96 4.46 9.12
N ALA A 229 7.43 5.55 9.70
CA ALA A 229 7.75 5.97 11.05
C ALA A 229 7.31 4.91 12.07
N TYR A 230 6.10 4.37 11.92
CA TYR A 230 5.57 3.28 12.73
C TYR A 230 6.47 2.04 12.65
N LEU A 231 6.83 1.59 11.44
CA LEU A 231 7.73 0.46 11.24
C LEU A 231 9.13 0.71 11.81
N ALA A 232 9.65 1.94 11.71
CA ALA A 232 10.95 2.29 12.28
C ALA A 232 10.94 2.21 13.82
N VAL A 233 9.87 2.70 14.46
CA VAL A 233 9.68 2.57 15.92
C VAL A 233 9.56 1.11 16.32
N LEU A 234 8.75 0.33 15.61
CA LEU A 234 8.57 -1.10 15.89
C LEU A 234 9.87 -1.88 15.66
N ALA A 235 10.63 -1.55 14.61
CA ALA A 235 11.94 -2.13 14.33
C ALA A 235 12.95 -1.80 15.44
N LEU A 236 12.89 -0.60 16.02
CA LEU A 236 13.76 -0.19 17.11
C LEU A 236 13.49 -1.01 18.37
N VAL A 237 12.21 -1.24 18.70
CA VAL A 237 11.80 -2.10 19.83
C VAL A 237 12.28 -3.54 19.62
N ILE A 238 12.02 -4.11 18.43
CA ILE A 238 12.44 -5.48 18.09
C ILE A 238 13.98 -5.59 18.09
N TRP A 239 14.68 -4.59 17.57
CA TRP A 239 16.14 -4.54 17.60
C TRP A 239 16.67 -4.51 19.03
N GLY A 240 16.10 -3.68 19.91
CA GLY A 240 16.43 -3.67 21.33
C GLY A 240 16.29 -5.05 21.94
N LEU A 241 15.17 -5.73 21.71
CA LEU A 241 14.92 -7.08 22.23
C LEU A 241 15.90 -8.12 21.67
N VAL A 242 16.13 -8.14 20.35
CA VAL A 242 17.06 -9.09 19.70
C VAL A 242 18.50 -8.84 20.13
N SER A 243 18.88 -7.57 20.36
CA SER A 243 20.23 -7.20 20.79
C SER A 243 20.62 -7.80 22.15
N LEU A 244 19.63 -8.07 23.03
CA LEU A 244 19.84 -8.74 24.31
C LEU A 244 20.29 -10.20 24.14
N PHE A 245 19.87 -10.86 23.06
CA PHE A 245 20.22 -12.26 22.78
C PHE A 245 21.37 -12.39 21.78
N ARG A 246 21.56 -11.40 20.90
CA ARG A 246 22.54 -11.41 19.80
C ARG A 246 23.10 -10.02 19.50
N SER A 247 24.30 -9.75 19.99
CA SER A 247 24.98 -8.45 19.86
C SER A 247 25.31 -8.00 18.43
N ASN A 248 25.37 -8.92 17.46
CA ASN A 248 25.81 -8.63 16.09
C ASN A 248 24.66 -8.37 15.09
N THR A 249 23.44 -8.12 15.57
CA THR A 249 22.30 -7.84 14.68
C THR A 249 22.16 -6.33 14.44
N GLY A 250 22.39 -5.88 13.21
CA GLY A 250 22.21 -4.47 12.85
C GLY A 250 20.74 -4.07 12.69
N PHE A 251 20.38 -2.88 13.18
CA PHE A 251 19.04 -2.29 13.05
C PHE A 251 18.52 -2.30 11.60
N GLY A 252 19.38 -1.96 10.63
CA GLY A 252 19.03 -1.93 9.22
C GLY A 252 18.52 -3.26 8.67
N SER A 253 19.01 -4.39 9.19
CA SER A 253 18.58 -5.73 8.80
C SER A 253 17.16 -6.03 9.28
N ILE A 254 16.85 -5.62 10.51
CA ILE A 254 15.53 -5.75 11.13
C ILE A 254 14.51 -4.86 10.42
N LEU A 255 14.84 -3.58 10.21
CA LEU A 255 14.00 -2.63 9.48
C LEU A 255 13.71 -3.12 8.06
N THR A 256 14.75 -3.54 7.32
CA THR A 256 14.58 -4.07 5.95
C THR A 256 13.65 -5.27 5.94
N THR A 257 13.78 -6.19 6.89
CA THR A 257 12.90 -7.35 7.01
C THR A 257 11.45 -6.92 7.28
N GLY A 258 11.24 -5.93 8.15
CA GLY A 258 9.92 -5.39 8.46
C GLY A 258 9.23 -4.73 7.27
N LEU A 259 9.98 -3.93 6.48
CA LEU A 259 9.44 -3.28 5.27
C LEU A 259 8.90 -4.30 4.26
N TYR A 260 9.61 -5.43 4.06
CA TYR A 260 9.13 -6.49 3.19
C TYR A 260 8.03 -7.35 3.82
N ALA A 261 8.01 -7.49 5.15
CA ALA A 261 6.96 -8.22 5.87
C ALA A 261 5.63 -7.48 5.88
N LEU A 262 5.64 -6.15 5.71
CA LEU A 262 4.44 -5.35 5.56
C LEU A 262 3.62 -5.75 4.33
N VAL A 263 4.27 -6.11 3.21
CA VAL A 263 3.60 -6.45 1.95
C VAL A 263 2.54 -7.56 2.13
N PRO A 264 2.88 -8.77 2.60
CA PRO A 264 1.87 -9.82 2.84
C PRO A 264 0.89 -9.45 3.97
N ALA A 265 1.31 -8.65 4.96
CA ALA A 265 0.40 -8.19 6.00
C ALA A 265 -0.70 -7.26 5.44
N THR A 266 -0.34 -6.36 4.54
CA THR A 266 -1.27 -5.47 3.82
C THR A 266 -2.22 -6.28 2.92
N TYR A 267 -1.71 -7.29 2.20
CA TYR A 267 -2.58 -8.16 1.38
C TYR A 267 -3.57 -8.96 2.23
N LEU A 268 -3.12 -9.54 3.34
CA LEU A 268 -4.02 -10.24 4.25
C LEU A 268 -5.03 -9.30 4.90
N HIS A 269 -4.60 -8.10 5.31
CA HIS A 269 -5.50 -7.08 5.86
C HIS A 269 -6.61 -6.73 4.86
N TYR A 270 -6.25 -6.54 3.59
CA TYR A 270 -7.21 -6.32 2.51
C TYR A 270 -8.19 -7.50 2.36
N LEU A 271 -7.67 -8.73 2.26
CA LEU A 271 -8.50 -9.94 2.11
C LEU A 271 -9.47 -10.15 3.29
N PHE A 272 -9.03 -9.89 4.52
CA PHE A 272 -9.91 -9.92 5.70
C PHE A 272 -10.94 -8.79 5.67
N GLY A 273 -10.56 -7.61 5.18
CA GLY A 273 -11.48 -6.50 4.97
C GLY A 273 -12.60 -6.79 3.96
N LEU A 274 -12.39 -7.71 3.00
CA LEU A 274 -13.42 -8.16 2.07
C LEU A 274 -14.49 -9.05 2.71
N VAL A 275 -14.16 -9.75 3.80
CA VAL A 275 -15.10 -10.59 4.57
C VAL A 275 -15.70 -9.86 5.78
N GLY A 276 -15.54 -8.54 5.83
CA GLY A 276 -16.10 -7.69 6.89
C GLY A 276 -15.27 -7.63 8.17
N ILE A 277 -14.09 -8.26 8.23
CA ILE A 277 -13.20 -8.20 9.40
C ILE A 277 -12.33 -6.96 9.27
N ARG A 278 -12.74 -5.87 9.93
CA ARG A 278 -12.03 -4.59 9.93
C ARG A 278 -11.92 -4.06 11.35
N PHE A 279 -10.69 -3.87 11.83
CA PHE A 279 -10.39 -3.13 13.05
C PHE A 279 -9.00 -2.51 12.95
N LEU A 280 -8.80 -1.41 13.69
CA LEU A 280 -7.63 -0.54 13.56
C LEU A 280 -6.28 -1.28 13.70
N THR A 281 -6.21 -2.29 14.56
CA THR A 281 -4.95 -3.01 14.87
C THR A 281 -4.76 -4.29 14.04
N LEU A 282 -5.66 -4.63 13.12
CA LEU A 282 -5.63 -5.88 12.37
C LEU A 282 -4.33 -6.03 11.55
N GLN A 283 -3.91 -4.99 10.85
CA GLN A 283 -2.67 -5.03 10.06
C GLN A 283 -1.44 -5.28 10.94
N THR A 284 -1.38 -4.69 12.14
CA THR A 284 -0.29 -4.93 13.10
C THR A 284 -0.33 -6.37 13.62
N LEU A 285 -1.52 -6.88 13.94
CA LEU A 285 -1.71 -8.25 14.40
C LEU A 285 -1.26 -9.27 13.34
N LEU A 286 -1.44 -8.97 12.06
CA LEU A 286 -0.95 -9.79 10.93
C LEU A 286 0.56 -9.60 10.70
N LEU A 287 1.07 -8.37 10.82
CA LEU A 287 2.49 -8.04 10.60
C LEU A 287 3.42 -8.74 11.58
N LEU A 288 3.11 -8.70 12.89
CA LEU A 288 3.98 -9.24 13.93
C LEU A 288 4.38 -10.71 13.73
N PRO A 289 3.46 -11.67 13.49
CA PRO A 289 3.83 -13.07 13.27
C PRO A 289 4.62 -13.27 11.97
N ILE A 290 4.28 -12.55 10.89
CA ILE A 290 5.01 -12.63 9.62
C ILE A 290 6.44 -12.12 9.80
N TRP A 291 6.60 -10.97 10.48
CA TRP A 291 7.89 -10.38 10.74
C TRP A 291 8.74 -11.24 11.69
N ALA A 292 8.13 -11.81 12.73
CA ALA A 292 8.80 -12.74 13.63
C ALA A 292 9.31 -14.00 12.88
N ALA A 293 8.49 -14.60 12.01
CA ALA A 293 8.90 -15.74 11.19
C ALA A 293 10.02 -15.38 10.21
N ALA A 294 9.93 -14.21 9.58
CA ALA A 294 10.97 -13.69 8.70
C ALA A 294 12.29 -13.45 9.44
N LEU A 295 12.25 -12.84 10.63
CA LEU A 295 13.42 -12.61 11.47
C LEU A 295 14.03 -13.91 11.98
N ALA A 296 13.22 -14.90 12.36
CA ALA A 296 13.74 -16.21 12.77
C ALA A 296 14.62 -16.81 11.67
N VAL A 297 14.21 -16.71 10.40
CA VAL A 297 14.97 -17.21 9.24
C VAL A 297 16.21 -16.36 8.94
N VAL A 298 16.12 -15.04 9.11
CA VAL A 298 17.25 -14.11 8.93
C VAL A 298 18.33 -14.36 9.99
N LEU A 299 17.92 -14.61 11.23
CA LEU A 299 18.80 -14.82 12.38
C LEU A 299 19.38 -16.24 12.38
N MET A 300 18.64 -17.28 12.00
CA MET A 300 19.18 -18.65 11.98
C MET A 300 20.48 -18.75 11.17
N GLU A 301 21.54 -19.26 11.80
CA GLU A 301 22.82 -19.46 11.14
C GLU A 301 22.68 -20.53 10.04
N PRO A 302 23.38 -20.37 8.89
CA PRO A 302 23.36 -21.35 7.80
C PRO A 302 23.91 -22.74 8.19
N SER A 303 24.45 -22.91 9.39
CA SER A 303 25.08 -24.13 9.89
C SER A 303 24.08 -25.29 10.06
N GLY A 304 22.79 -24.99 10.28
CA GLY A 304 21.71 -25.98 10.27
C GLY A 304 21.37 -26.42 8.84
N GLY A 305 21.69 -27.66 8.47
CA GLY A 305 21.62 -28.21 7.11
C GLY A 305 20.32 -27.99 6.32
N LEU A 306 19.20 -27.68 6.97
CA LEU A 306 17.90 -27.38 6.35
C LEU A 306 17.94 -26.19 5.37
N LEU A 307 18.86 -25.22 5.54
CA LEU A 307 18.94 -24.01 4.71
C LEU A 307 20.29 -23.83 4.01
N ARG A 308 21.12 -24.88 3.94
CA ARG A 308 22.53 -24.80 3.50
C ARG A 308 22.72 -24.52 2.01
N GLY A 309 21.66 -24.66 1.19
CA GLY A 309 21.66 -24.27 -0.20
C GLY A 309 20.89 -22.97 -0.44
N GLU A 310 21.54 -21.81 -0.33
CA GLU A 310 20.96 -20.55 -0.81
C GLU A 310 20.84 -20.59 -2.35
N ARG A 311 19.80 -21.27 -2.87
CA ARG A 311 19.57 -21.39 -4.31
C ARG A 311 19.38 -20.02 -4.93
N PRO A 312 20.07 -19.66 -6.04
CA PRO A 312 19.90 -18.37 -6.67
C PRO A 312 18.42 -18.11 -6.90
N MET A 313 17.98 -16.92 -6.53
CA MET A 313 16.57 -16.56 -6.59
C MET A 313 16.18 -16.59 -8.05
N ARG A 314 15.37 -17.58 -8.42
CA ARG A 314 14.89 -17.66 -9.78
C ARG A 314 13.75 -16.66 -9.90
N LEU A 315 14.01 -15.56 -10.60
CA LEU A 315 13.06 -14.44 -10.76
C LEU A 315 11.69 -14.91 -11.26
N TRP A 316 11.64 -15.98 -12.06
CA TRP A 316 10.39 -16.57 -12.54
C TRP A 316 9.43 -16.99 -11.41
N ARG A 317 9.92 -17.24 -10.18
CA ARG A 317 9.05 -17.52 -9.03
C ARG A 317 8.17 -16.33 -8.66
N ALA A 318 8.61 -15.10 -8.92
CA ALA A 318 7.77 -13.93 -8.72
C ALA A 318 6.55 -13.92 -9.66
N LEU A 319 6.61 -14.62 -10.80
CA LEU A 319 5.47 -14.73 -11.72
C LEU A 319 4.33 -15.58 -11.13
N ILE A 320 4.58 -16.41 -10.13
CA ILE A 320 3.57 -17.28 -9.50
C ILE A 320 2.50 -16.47 -8.74
N GLY A 321 2.90 -15.38 -8.09
CA GLY A 321 1.98 -14.52 -7.34
C GLY A 321 1.42 -13.35 -8.14
N LEU A 322 1.89 -13.15 -9.37
CA LEU A 322 1.43 -12.07 -10.24
C LEU A 322 -0.07 -12.16 -10.58
N PRO A 323 -0.66 -13.35 -10.85
CA PRO A 323 -2.11 -13.46 -11.02
C PRO A 323 -2.91 -12.99 -9.81
N ALA A 324 -2.52 -13.37 -8.58
CA ALA A 324 -3.18 -12.89 -7.37
C ALA A 324 -3.05 -11.37 -7.21
N LEU A 325 -1.87 -10.80 -7.50
CA LEU A 325 -1.68 -9.36 -7.46
C LEU A 325 -2.57 -8.63 -8.47
N ILE A 326 -2.70 -9.15 -9.70
CA ILE A 326 -3.61 -8.59 -10.72
C ILE A 326 -5.06 -8.63 -10.23
N VAL A 327 -5.50 -9.77 -9.67
CA VAL A 327 -6.86 -9.91 -9.12
C VAL A 327 -7.10 -8.89 -8.02
N LEU A 328 -6.15 -8.70 -7.10
CA LEU A 328 -6.24 -7.69 -6.04
C LEU A 328 -6.33 -6.26 -6.60
N CYS A 329 -5.54 -5.93 -7.62
CA CYS A 329 -5.60 -4.62 -8.28
C CYS A 329 -6.94 -4.38 -8.98
N LEU A 330 -7.49 -5.39 -9.68
CA LEU A 330 -8.79 -5.30 -10.34
C LEU A 330 -9.94 -5.18 -9.33
N ASP A 331 -9.83 -5.87 -8.20
CA ASP A 331 -10.79 -5.79 -7.10
C ASP A 331 -10.84 -4.38 -6.49
N LEU A 332 -9.68 -3.78 -6.27
CA LEU A 332 -9.54 -2.41 -5.75
C LEU A 332 -10.17 -1.35 -6.67
N ILE A 333 -10.15 -1.57 -7.98
CA ILE A 333 -10.78 -0.69 -8.98
C ILE A 333 -12.28 -1.03 -9.15
N GLY A 334 -12.76 -2.08 -8.48
CA GLY A 334 -14.17 -2.43 -8.44
C GLY A 334 -14.67 -3.22 -9.66
N VAL A 335 -13.77 -3.75 -10.48
CA VAL A 335 -14.10 -4.44 -11.74
C VAL A 335 -14.65 -5.85 -11.52
N LEU A 336 -14.29 -6.50 -10.40
CA LEU A 336 -14.58 -7.92 -10.20
C LEU A 336 -15.98 -8.18 -9.62
N PRO A 337 -16.76 -9.10 -10.23
CA PRO A 337 -17.94 -9.68 -9.59
C PRO A 337 -17.51 -10.64 -8.47
N HIS A 338 -18.34 -10.79 -7.43
CA HIS A 338 -18.07 -11.68 -6.29
C HIS A 338 -16.68 -11.48 -5.65
N ARG A 339 -16.28 -10.21 -5.53
CA ARG A 339 -15.01 -9.68 -5.00
C ARG A 339 -14.27 -10.60 -4.01
N ALA A 340 -14.91 -10.90 -2.89
CA ALA A 340 -14.32 -11.72 -1.82
C ALA A 340 -13.91 -13.13 -2.30
N VAL A 341 -14.81 -13.85 -2.98
CA VAL A 341 -14.55 -15.25 -3.38
C VAL A 341 -13.40 -15.32 -4.39
N VAL A 342 -13.39 -14.43 -5.38
CA VAL A 342 -12.37 -14.40 -6.44
C VAL A 342 -11.00 -14.05 -5.86
N ALA A 343 -10.93 -13.02 -5.00
CA ALA A 343 -9.68 -12.60 -4.36
C ALA A 343 -9.07 -13.70 -3.47
N TRP A 344 -9.90 -14.33 -2.63
CA TRP A 344 -9.46 -15.43 -1.77
C TRP A 344 -9.03 -16.67 -2.58
N ALA A 345 -9.76 -17.04 -3.63
CA ALA A 345 -9.40 -18.15 -4.51
C ALA A 345 -8.05 -17.90 -5.20
N ALA A 346 -7.83 -16.69 -5.75
CA ALA A 346 -6.57 -16.32 -6.38
C ALA A 346 -5.40 -16.38 -5.39
N ALA A 347 -5.58 -15.84 -4.18
CA ALA A 347 -4.56 -15.88 -3.12
C ALA A 347 -4.21 -17.32 -2.72
N ALA A 348 -5.22 -18.19 -2.55
CA ALA A 348 -5.03 -19.59 -2.21
C ALA A 348 -4.28 -20.36 -3.31
N VAL A 349 -4.66 -20.16 -4.58
CA VAL A 349 -3.98 -20.81 -5.73
C VAL A 349 -2.53 -20.37 -5.82
N SER A 350 -2.24 -19.07 -5.70
CA SER A 350 -0.85 -18.57 -5.70
C SER A 350 -0.05 -19.15 -4.53
N LEU A 351 -0.62 -19.26 -3.33
CA LEU A 351 0.05 -19.86 -2.17
C LEU A 351 0.38 -21.34 -2.41
N ILE A 352 -0.57 -22.13 -2.91
CA ILE A 352 -0.36 -23.55 -3.26
C ILE A 352 0.74 -23.67 -4.30
N ALA A 353 0.74 -22.82 -5.34
CA ALA A 353 1.76 -22.82 -6.37
C ALA A 353 3.15 -22.44 -5.82
N PHE A 354 3.25 -21.52 -4.85
CA PHE A 354 4.51 -21.23 -4.15
C PHE A 354 5.05 -22.45 -3.39
N ILE A 355 4.18 -23.13 -2.65
CA ILE A 355 4.53 -24.33 -1.89
C ILE A 355 5.01 -25.43 -2.85
N ALA A 356 4.25 -25.71 -3.91
CA ALA A 356 4.59 -26.71 -4.92
C ALA A 356 5.93 -26.39 -5.61
N ALA A 357 6.16 -25.15 -6.02
CA ALA A 357 7.43 -24.71 -6.60
C ALA A 357 8.60 -24.82 -5.60
N GLY A 358 8.34 -24.64 -4.30
CA GLY A 358 9.29 -24.91 -3.22
C GLY A 358 9.67 -26.39 -3.16
N LEU A 359 8.68 -27.27 -3.07
CA LEU A 359 8.84 -28.73 -2.98
C LEU A 359 9.53 -29.32 -4.21
N LEU A 360 9.11 -28.94 -5.43
CA LEU A 360 9.70 -29.44 -6.68
C LEU A 360 11.19 -29.12 -6.77
N THR A 361 11.58 -27.92 -6.33
CA THR A 361 13.00 -27.61 -6.30
C THR A 361 13.74 -28.41 -5.23
N ALA A 362 13.12 -28.73 -4.09
CA ALA A 362 13.75 -29.55 -3.05
C ALA A 362 14.11 -30.96 -3.56
N GLY A 363 13.18 -31.62 -4.26
CA GLY A 363 13.34 -32.99 -4.77
C GLY A 363 14.40 -33.19 -5.86
N THR A 364 14.71 -32.17 -6.67
CA THR A 364 15.74 -32.32 -7.72
C THR A 364 17.17 -32.47 -7.17
N LEU A 365 17.42 -32.09 -5.91
CA LEU A 365 18.76 -32.24 -5.32
C LEU A 365 19.02 -33.64 -4.76
N THR A 366 17.99 -34.37 -4.34
CA THR A 366 18.18 -35.72 -3.78
C THR A 366 18.55 -36.76 -4.83
N MET A 367 18.23 -36.53 -6.11
CA MET A 367 18.56 -37.48 -7.19
C MET A 367 19.94 -37.26 -7.83
N SER A 368 20.56 -36.08 -7.68
CA SER A 368 21.87 -35.80 -8.29
C SER A 368 23.07 -36.31 -7.47
N GLY A 369 22.85 -36.76 -6.22
CA GLY A 369 23.91 -37.26 -5.33
C GLY A 369 24.16 -38.77 -5.38
N GLY A 370 23.41 -39.52 -6.20
CA GLY A 370 23.50 -40.97 -6.32
C GLY A 370 24.35 -41.46 -7.50
N GLY A 371 25.12 -40.58 -8.14
CA GLY A 371 26.07 -40.94 -9.19
C GLY A 371 27.23 -41.70 -8.58
N THR A 372 27.12 -43.02 -8.59
CA THR A 372 28.15 -44.00 -8.26
C THR A 372 29.47 -43.67 -8.97
N ASP A 373 30.47 -43.22 -8.20
CA ASP A 373 31.88 -43.41 -8.53
C ASP A 373 32.16 -44.92 -8.52
N VAL A 374 31.84 -45.59 -9.63
CA VAL A 374 32.33 -46.93 -9.96
C VAL A 374 33.32 -46.75 -11.10
N THR A 375 34.49 -46.21 -10.75
CA THR A 375 35.73 -46.51 -11.47
C THR A 375 36.75 -46.95 -10.43
N ALA A 376 36.56 -48.20 -9.96
CA ALA A 376 37.63 -48.97 -9.36
C ALA A 376 38.75 -49.11 -10.41
N GLY A 377 39.74 -48.21 -10.35
CA GLY A 377 40.98 -48.37 -11.11
C GLY A 377 41.71 -49.61 -10.57
N PRO A 378 42.20 -50.51 -11.44
CA PRO A 378 42.94 -51.68 -11.01
C PRO A 378 44.22 -51.26 -10.28
N ALA A 379 44.47 -51.88 -9.13
CA ALA A 379 45.68 -51.67 -8.33
C ALA A 379 46.94 -51.98 -9.15
N PRO A 380 48.03 -51.21 -8.99
CA PRO A 380 49.30 -51.52 -9.64
C PRO A 380 49.89 -52.82 -9.07
N ALA A 381 50.25 -53.76 -9.96
CA ALA A 381 50.95 -54.98 -9.62
C ALA A 381 52.38 -54.68 -9.14
N ALA A 382 52.81 -55.38 -8.08
CA ALA A 382 54.14 -55.31 -7.47
C ALA A 382 55.14 -56.27 -8.12
#